data_AF-A0AAW2PKE6-F1
#
_entry.id   AF-A0AAW2PKE6-F1
#
_cell.length_a   1.000
_cell.length_b   1.000
_cell.length_c   1.000
_cell.angle_alpha   90.00
_cell.angle_beta   90.00
_cell.angle_gamma   90.00
#
_symmetry.space_group_name_H-M   'P 1'
#
loop_
_entity.id
_entity.type
_entity.pdbx_description
1 polymer ?
#
loop_
_entity_poly.entity_id
_entity_poly.type
_entity_poly.pdbx_seq_one_letter_code
_entity_poly.pdbx_strand_id
1 'polypeptide(L)'
;MTVSFHKFGDFFPGTGHIKDIGVGAGNYYALNVPLHDGLNDDNFYSLFCPIIQKVMEVYQPDVVVLQCGADSLAGDRLGCFNLTVKGHVDCLRFLRSFNVPLMLLGTMRNVARCWCYETAVAVGVEPDNRLPYNEYFEYFGPDYTLHVEPNHMENLNTERDLEKIRIMLLDQLSKLQHAPSVPFQNAPPTTEVPEEREEPMEVRAKPRIWNGEVYYESDDDEEEDEKPRDQSMNDDDAYETSTNLR
;
A
#
# COMPACT_ATOMS: atom_id res chain seq x y z
N MET A 1 11.74 1.39 6.90
CA MET A 1 11.98 2.03 5.58
C MET A 1 10.90 1.54 4.63
N THR A 2 10.42 2.39 3.72
CA THR A 2 9.48 2.04 2.64
C THR A 2 10.14 2.27 1.29
N VAL A 3 9.99 1.32 0.36
CA VAL A 3 10.48 1.44 -1.02
C VAL A 3 9.31 1.12 -1.94
N SER A 4 8.95 2.05 -2.83
CA SER A 4 7.78 1.91 -3.69
C SER A 4 8.15 2.17 -5.15
N PHE A 5 7.81 1.22 -6.02
CA PHE A 5 7.93 1.35 -7.48
C PHE A 5 6.53 1.48 -8.06
N HIS A 6 6.23 2.59 -8.73
CA HIS A 6 4.87 2.89 -9.13
C HIS A 6 4.81 3.85 -10.31
N LYS A 7 3.69 3.83 -11.03
CA LYS A 7 3.38 4.87 -12.00
C LYS A 7 3.21 6.20 -11.30
N PHE A 8 3.77 7.25 -11.88
CA PHE A 8 3.65 8.61 -11.37
C PHE A 8 3.35 9.62 -12.50
N GLY A 9 2.56 10.64 -12.18
CA GLY A 9 2.03 11.63 -13.14
C GLY A 9 0.62 11.26 -13.61
N ASP A 10 -0.34 12.16 -13.34
CA ASP A 10 -1.79 12.01 -13.63
C ASP A 10 -2.33 10.61 -13.31
N PHE A 11 -1.97 10.07 -12.15
CA PHE A 11 -2.35 8.74 -11.70
C PHE A 11 -2.64 8.72 -10.21
N PHE A 12 -3.58 7.87 -9.80
CA PHE A 12 -3.89 7.68 -8.39
C PHE A 12 -2.71 7.05 -7.64
N PRO A 13 -2.41 7.45 -6.40
CA PRO A 13 -3.11 8.44 -5.56
C PRO A 13 -2.59 9.88 -5.70
N GLY A 14 -1.63 10.15 -6.58
CA GLY A 14 -1.01 11.47 -6.75
C GLY A 14 0.18 11.76 -5.82
N THR A 15 0.59 10.79 -4.99
CA THR A 15 1.77 10.87 -4.11
C THR A 15 2.91 9.98 -4.60
N GLY A 16 4.09 10.07 -3.98
CA GLY A 16 5.23 9.22 -4.34
C GLY A 16 6.17 9.90 -5.34
N HIS A 17 6.26 11.22 -5.29
CA HIS A 17 7.26 11.93 -6.07
C HIS A 17 8.66 11.48 -5.60
N ILE A 18 9.67 11.46 -6.48
CA ILE A 18 11.06 11.11 -6.11
C ILE A 18 11.67 11.99 -5.00
N LYS A 19 11.02 13.10 -4.65
CA LYS A 19 11.43 14.04 -3.60
C LYS A 19 10.73 13.78 -2.26
N ASP A 20 9.74 12.89 -2.25
CA ASP A 20 9.01 12.47 -1.05
C ASP A 20 9.89 11.46 -0.30
N ILE A 21 10.82 11.98 0.51
CA ILE A 21 11.88 11.19 1.17
C ILE A 21 11.60 10.90 2.65
N GLY A 22 10.41 11.24 3.14
CA GLY A 22 10.05 11.20 4.56
C GLY A 22 10.33 12.51 5.28
N VAL A 23 9.95 12.59 6.56
CA VAL A 23 9.99 13.83 7.35
C VAL A 23 10.59 13.56 8.73
N GLY A 24 11.31 14.53 9.30
CA GLY A 24 11.88 14.44 10.64
C GLY A 24 12.86 13.29 10.77
N ALA A 25 12.67 12.44 11.79
CA ALA A 25 13.49 11.24 11.99
C ALA A 25 13.34 10.20 10.86
N GLY A 26 12.24 10.25 10.10
CA GLY A 26 12.00 9.41 8.92
C GLY A 26 12.63 9.93 7.64
N ASN A 27 13.41 11.01 7.68
CA ASN A 27 14.07 11.55 6.49
C ASN A 27 15.04 10.51 5.89
N TYR A 28 14.96 10.30 4.57
CA TYR A 28 15.63 9.24 3.79
C TYR A 28 15.14 7.80 4.07
N TYR A 29 14.13 7.59 4.92
CA TYR A 29 13.54 6.27 5.15
C TYR A 29 12.35 5.95 4.23
N ALA A 30 11.98 6.86 3.32
CA ALA A 30 11.05 6.61 2.24
C ALA A 30 11.75 6.81 0.89
N LEU A 31 11.71 5.76 0.05
CA LEU A 31 12.20 5.79 -1.32
C LEU A 31 11.03 5.58 -2.26
N ASN A 32 10.87 6.50 -3.20
CA ASN A 32 9.82 6.46 -4.20
C ASN A 32 10.44 6.45 -5.59
N VAL A 33 10.05 5.46 -6.40
CA VAL A 33 10.55 5.23 -7.76
C VAL A 33 9.41 5.53 -8.73
N PRO A 34 9.25 6.81 -9.14
CA PRO A 34 8.20 7.21 -10.08
C PRO A 34 8.55 6.75 -11.49
N LEU A 35 7.60 6.09 -12.15
CA LEU A 35 7.77 5.47 -13.46
C LEU A 35 6.66 5.89 -14.42
N HIS A 36 6.91 5.74 -15.71
CA HIS A 36 5.95 5.99 -16.79
C HIS A 36 5.37 4.69 -17.32
N ASP A 37 4.38 4.82 -18.20
CA ASP A 37 3.63 3.71 -18.79
C ASP A 37 4.54 2.78 -19.61
N GLY A 38 4.10 1.53 -19.75
CA GLY A 38 4.74 0.53 -20.61
C GLY A 38 6.06 -0.03 -20.08
N LEU A 39 6.38 0.17 -18.81
CA LEU A 39 7.55 -0.43 -18.17
C LEU A 39 7.57 -1.95 -18.39
N ASN A 40 8.68 -2.46 -18.91
CA ASN A 40 8.89 -3.88 -19.19
C ASN A 40 9.79 -4.55 -18.14
N ASP A 41 9.92 -5.88 -18.24
CA ASP A 41 10.69 -6.71 -17.31
C ASP A 41 12.15 -6.28 -17.18
N ASP A 42 12.85 -6.09 -18.31
CA ASP A 42 14.28 -5.76 -18.32
C ASP A 42 14.56 -4.42 -17.64
N ASN A 43 13.75 -3.40 -17.94
CA ASN A 43 13.87 -2.08 -17.32
C ASN A 43 13.52 -2.13 -15.84
N PHE A 44 12.47 -2.86 -15.46
CA PHE A 44 12.11 -2.99 -14.07
C PHE A 44 13.20 -3.70 -13.27
N TYR A 45 13.72 -4.83 -13.77
CA TYR A 45 14.77 -5.59 -13.10
C TYR A 45 16.08 -4.80 -12.96
N SER A 46 16.50 -4.11 -14.03
CA SER A 46 17.72 -3.27 -14.03
C SER A 46 17.66 -2.08 -13.07
N LEU A 47 16.46 -1.66 -12.68
CA LEU A 47 16.23 -0.62 -11.68
C LEU A 47 16.06 -1.22 -10.28
N PHE A 48 15.25 -2.26 -10.15
CA PHE A 48 14.90 -2.92 -8.89
C PHE A 48 16.14 -3.49 -8.19
N CYS A 49 16.93 -4.30 -8.87
CA CYS A 49 18.05 -5.01 -8.25
C CYS A 49 19.09 -4.07 -7.62
N PRO A 50 19.64 -3.05 -8.32
CA PRO A 50 20.63 -2.16 -7.72
C PRO A 50 20.08 -1.35 -6.52
N ILE A 51 18.83 -0.88 -6.61
CA ILE A 51 18.20 -0.10 -5.53
C ILE A 51 18.01 -0.99 -4.31
N ILE A 52 17.37 -2.15 -4.47
CA ILE A 52 17.09 -3.07 -3.37
C ILE A 52 18.39 -3.63 -2.79
N GLN A 53 19.39 -3.94 -3.61
CA GLN A 53 20.73 -4.32 -3.12
C GLN A 53 21.27 -3.27 -2.15
N LYS A 54 21.19 -1.99 -2.53
CA LYS A 54 21.70 -0.90 -1.70
C LYS A 54 20.85 -0.66 -0.46
N VAL A 55 19.53 -0.84 -0.55
CA VAL A 55 18.63 -0.83 0.61
C VAL A 55 19.04 -1.90 1.61
N MET A 56 19.23 -3.15 1.17
CA MET A 56 19.63 -4.25 2.05
C MET A 56 21.00 -4.00 2.69
N GLU A 57 21.95 -3.41 1.95
CA GLU A 57 23.29 -3.06 2.45
C GLU A 57 23.25 -1.98 3.56
N VAL A 58 22.46 -0.92 3.35
CA VAL A 58 22.48 0.29 4.19
C VAL A 58 21.44 0.24 5.31
N TYR A 59 20.21 -0.17 5.00
CA TYR A 59 19.12 -0.24 5.98
C TYR A 59 19.18 -1.50 6.85
N GLN A 60 19.77 -2.59 6.34
CA GLN A 60 19.95 -3.87 7.05
C GLN A 60 18.68 -4.35 7.77
N PRO A 61 17.58 -4.60 7.04
CA PRO A 61 16.33 -5.03 7.68
C PRO A 61 16.44 -6.44 8.26
N ASP A 62 15.88 -6.65 9.45
CA ASP A 62 15.69 -7.99 10.03
C ASP A 62 14.48 -8.72 9.47
N VAL A 63 13.52 -8.00 8.87
CA VAL A 63 12.30 -8.54 8.26
C VAL A 63 11.95 -7.71 7.03
N VAL A 64 11.50 -8.38 5.97
CA VAL A 64 10.97 -7.76 4.75
C VAL A 64 9.50 -8.10 4.59
N VAL A 65 8.69 -7.07 4.30
CA VAL A 65 7.31 -7.23 3.84
C VAL A 65 7.27 -6.81 2.37
N LEU A 66 6.93 -7.75 1.49
CA LEU A 66 6.79 -7.51 0.06
C LEU A 66 5.30 -7.52 -0.30
N GLN A 67 4.82 -6.38 -0.78
CA GLN A 67 3.51 -6.27 -1.40
C GLN A 67 3.64 -6.63 -2.88
N CYS A 68 2.97 -7.70 -3.28
CA CYS A 68 2.96 -8.27 -4.62
C CYS A 68 1.70 -7.83 -5.38
N GLY A 69 1.55 -6.51 -5.58
CA GLY A 69 0.49 -5.96 -6.41
C GLY A 69 0.58 -6.52 -7.84
N ALA A 70 -0.47 -7.17 -8.31
CA ALA A 70 -0.53 -7.77 -9.64
C ALA A 70 -1.09 -6.82 -10.71
N ASP A 71 -1.43 -5.59 -10.33
CA ASP A 71 -1.87 -4.51 -11.24
C ASP A 71 -0.71 -3.95 -12.09
N SER A 72 0.55 -4.23 -11.73
CA SER A 72 1.71 -3.93 -12.56
C SER A 72 1.86 -4.87 -13.78
N LEU A 73 1.06 -5.94 -13.88
CA LEU A 73 1.16 -6.91 -14.96
C LEU A 73 0.58 -6.38 -16.27
N ALA A 74 1.14 -6.85 -17.37
CA ALA A 74 0.62 -6.62 -18.71
C ALA A 74 -0.84 -7.07 -18.82
N GLY A 75 -1.68 -6.19 -19.39
CA GLY A 75 -3.10 -6.47 -19.61
C GLY A 75 -3.97 -6.29 -18.38
N ASP A 76 -3.44 -5.71 -17.30
CA ASP A 76 -4.28 -5.26 -16.20
C ASP A 76 -5.32 -4.22 -16.65
N ARG A 77 -6.47 -4.19 -15.95
CA ARG A 77 -7.58 -3.29 -16.31
C ARG A 77 -7.36 -1.85 -15.85
N LEU A 78 -6.54 -1.65 -14.83
CA LEU A 78 -6.28 -0.35 -14.20
C LEU A 78 -4.81 0.06 -14.35
N GLY A 79 -3.90 -0.90 -14.22
CA GLY A 79 -2.48 -0.66 -14.44
C GLY A 79 -2.12 -0.48 -15.91
N CYS A 80 -1.04 0.25 -16.15
CA CYS A 80 -0.51 0.53 -17.47
C CYS A 80 1.00 0.25 -17.55
N PHE A 81 1.45 -0.74 -16.79
CA PHE A 81 2.75 -1.36 -16.99
C PHE A 81 2.61 -2.57 -17.93
N ASN A 82 3.76 -3.11 -18.33
CA ASN A 82 3.85 -4.20 -19.28
C ASN A 82 4.73 -5.33 -18.74
N LEU A 83 4.63 -5.61 -17.43
CA LEU A 83 5.40 -6.67 -16.80
C LEU A 83 4.77 -8.04 -17.07
N THR A 84 5.61 -9.04 -17.30
CA THR A 84 5.16 -10.42 -17.30
C THR A 84 5.13 -10.96 -15.88
N VAL A 85 4.44 -12.10 -15.69
CA VAL A 85 4.49 -12.81 -14.40
C VAL A 85 5.94 -13.19 -14.05
N LYS A 86 6.76 -13.51 -15.04
CA LYS A 86 8.15 -13.89 -14.82
C LYS A 86 8.98 -12.71 -14.30
N GLY A 87 8.89 -11.54 -14.92
CA GLY A 87 9.61 -10.35 -14.46
C GLY A 87 9.22 -9.93 -13.04
N HIS A 88 7.95 -10.08 -12.69
CA HIS A 88 7.44 -9.85 -11.33
C HIS A 88 8.05 -10.86 -10.33
N VAL A 89 8.03 -12.15 -10.66
CA VAL A 89 8.61 -13.23 -9.84
C VAL A 89 10.13 -13.12 -9.70
N ASP A 90 10.85 -12.60 -10.70
CA ASP A 90 12.30 -12.41 -10.63
C ASP A 90 12.69 -11.41 -9.52
N CYS A 91 11.83 -10.44 -9.23
CA CYS A 91 12.01 -9.53 -8.09
C CYS A 91 11.87 -10.26 -6.74
N LEU A 92 10.90 -11.18 -6.64
CA LEU A 92 10.75 -12.06 -5.47
C LEU A 92 11.96 -12.98 -5.29
N ARG A 93 12.47 -13.60 -6.38
CA ARG A 93 13.68 -14.43 -6.35
C ARG A 93 14.88 -13.64 -5.83
N PHE A 94 15.04 -12.40 -6.32
CA PHE A 94 16.10 -11.51 -5.87
C PHE A 94 16.00 -11.20 -4.37
N LEU A 95 14.83 -10.81 -3.87
CA LEU A 95 14.62 -10.54 -2.44
C LEU A 95 14.84 -11.78 -1.56
N ARG A 96 14.39 -12.95 -2.02
CA ARG A 96 14.59 -14.22 -1.30
C ARG A 96 16.07 -14.56 -1.16
N SER A 97 16.92 -14.16 -2.11
CA SER A 97 18.36 -14.46 -2.09
C SER A 97 19.11 -13.86 -0.89
N PHE A 98 18.56 -12.83 -0.25
CA PHE A 98 19.16 -12.22 0.94
C PHE A 98 18.94 -13.04 2.22
N ASN A 99 18.05 -14.04 2.21
CA ASN A 99 17.75 -14.91 3.35
C ASN A 99 17.30 -14.15 4.62
N VAL A 100 16.60 -13.03 4.44
CA VAL A 100 15.91 -12.30 5.51
C VAL A 100 14.47 -12.80 5.60
N PRO A 101 13.89 -12.98 6.82
CA PRO A 101 12.46 -13.30 6.99
C PRO A 101 11.56 -12.45 6.08
N LEU A 102 10.74 -13.11 5.27
CA LEU A 102 9.96 -12.47 4.19
C LEU A 102 8.47 -12.78 4.35
N MET A 103 7.65 -11.72 4.40
CA MET A 103 6.19 -11.81 4.34
C MET A 103 5.69 -11.33 2.98
N LEU A 104 4.86 -12.13 2.31
CA LEU A 104 4.27 -11.82 1.00
C LEU A 104 2.79 -11.46 1.14
N LEU A 105 2.33 -10.40 0.46
CA LEU A 105 0.96 -9.88 0.49
C LEU A 105 0.42 -9.56 -0.92
N GLY A 106 -0.90 -9.46 -1.13
CA GLY A 106 -1.45 -8.76 -2.32
C GLY A 106 -3.00 -8.62 -2.46
N THR A 107 -3.53 -8.34 -3.66
CA THR A 107 -4.94 -8.15 -4.14
C THR A 107 -5.52 -9.24 -5.10
N MET A 108 -6.81 -9.26 -5.54
CA MET A 108 -7.54 -10.51 -5.95
C MET A 108 -7.74 -10.99 -7.43
N ARG A 109 -7.69 -10.20 -8.54
CA ARG A 109 -8.25 -10.64 -9.87
C ARG A 109 -7.28 -11.15 -10.98
N ASN A 110 -6.28 -10.39 -11.45
CA ASN A 110 -5.21 -10.87 -12.38
C ASN A 110 -4.11 -11.66 -11.65
N VAL A 111 -4.56 -12.28 -10.58
CA VAL A 111 -3.82 -12.55 -9.37
C VAL A 111 -3.60 -14.03 -9.26
N ALA A 112 -4.56 -14.83 -9.73
CA ALA A 112 -4.47 -16.28 -9.67
C ALA A 112 -3.20 -16.80 -10.36
N ARG A 113 -2.88 -16.32 -11.57
CA ARG A 113 -1.63 -16.68 -12.27
C ARG A 113 -0.39 -16.20 -11.52
N CYS A 114 -0.36 -14.91 -11.20
CA CYS A 114 0.79 -14.28 -10.56
C CYS A 114 1.12 -14.96 -9.22
N TRP A 115 0.14 -15.04 -8.34
CA TRP A 115 0.33 -15.55 -7.00
C TRP A 115 0.50 -17.04 -6.93
N CYS A 116 -0.11 -17.79 -7.84
CA CYS A 116 0.20 -19.21 -7.96
C CYS A 116 1.71 -19.38 -8.22
N TYR A 117 2.27 -18.60 -9.16
CA TYR A 117 3.68 -18.67 -9.48
C TYR A 117 4.57 -18.10 -8.35
N GLU A 118 4.24 -16.94 -7.79
CA GLU A 118 4.97 -16.36 -6.65
C GLU A 118 4.97 -17.28 -5.43
N THR A 119 3.82 -17.91 -5.13
CA THR A 119 3.71 -18.88 -4.03
C THR A 119 4.57 -20.11 -4.30
N ALA A 120 4.53 -20.65 -5.52
CA ALA A 120 5.38 -21.76 -5.92
C ALA A 120 6.87 -21.42 -5.72
N VAL A 121 7.30 -20.24 -6.19
CA VAL A 121 8.69 -19.79 -6.04
C VAL A 121 9.06 -19.50 -4.58
N ALA A 122 8.14 -19.00 -3.77
CA ALA A 122 8.35 -18.78 -2.34
C ALA A 122 8.63 -20.11 -1.62
N VAL A 123 7.93 -21.20 -1.98
CA VAL A 123 8.17 -22.55 -1.44
C VAL A 123 9.28 -23.31 -2.17
N GLY A 124 9.95 -22.70 -3.16
CA GLY A 124 11.07 -23.30 -3.90
C GLY A 124 10.67 -24.33 -4.95
N VAL A 125 9.46 -24.24 -5.49
CA VAL A 125 8.93 -25.08 -6.56
C VAL A 125 8.84 -24.27 -7.85
N GLU A 126 9.30 -24.85 -8.96
CA GLU A 126 9.10 -24.30 -10.29
C GLU A 126 7.87 -24.98 -10.92
N PRO A 127 6.75 -24.26 -11.13
CA PRO A 127 5.53 -24.85 -11.69
C PRO A 127 5.65 -25.02 -13.21
N ASP A 128 4.89 -25.99 -13.75
CA ASP A 128 4.68 -26.11 -15.21
C ASP A 128 3.87 -24.90 -15.71
N ASN A 129 4.16 -24.44 -16.93
CA ASN A 129 3.38 -23.39 -17.58
C ASN A 129 1.97 -23.88 -17.96
N ARG A 130 1.76 -25.18 -18.17
CA ARG A 130 0.42 -25.69 -18.48
C ARG A 130 -0.44 -25.75 -17.22
N LEU A 131 -1.59 -25.08 -17.22
CA LEU A 131 -2.48 -25.08 -16.05
C LEU A 131 -3.10 -26.47 -15.83
N PRO A 132 -3.13 -26.95 -14.58
CA PRO A 132 -3.94 -28.11 -14.22
C PRO A 132 -5.42 -27.76 -14.25
N TYR A 133 -6.26 -28.76 -14.47
CA TYR A 133 -7.71 -28.60 -14.38
C TYR A 133 -8.12 -28.12 -12.99
N ASN A 134 -9.03 -27.17 -12.93
CA ASN A 134 -9.60 -26.60 -11.72
C ASN A 134 -11.04 -26.10 -12.01
N GLU A 135 -11.79 -25.75 -10.97
CA GLU A 135 -13.18 -25.28 -11.10
C GLU A 135 -13.32 -24.04 -12.00
N TYR A 136 -12.28 -23.19 -12.03
CA TYR A 136 -12.26 -21.95 -12.82
C TYR A 136 -11.45 -22.10 -14.12
N PHE A 137 -11.19 -23.32 -14.59
CA PHE A 137 -10.27 -23.58 -15.71
C PHE A 137 -10.63 -22.79 -16.98
N GLU A 138 -11.93 -22.61 -17.26
CA GLU A 138 -12.43 -21.86 -18.41
C GLU A 138 -12.05 -20.37 -18.41
N TYR A 139 -11.79 -19.78 -17.23
CA TYR A 139 -11.37 -18.38 -17.10
C TYR A 139 -9.97 -18.12 -17.69
N PHE A 140 -9.18 -19.17 -17.87
CA PHE A 140 -7.80 -19.08 -18.34
C PHE A 140 -7.65 -19.35 -19.85
N GLY A 141 -8.76 -19.54 -20.56
CA GLY A 141 -8.75 -19.66 -22.02
C GLY A 141 -8.32 -18.37 -22.73
N PRO A 142 -7.88 -18.46 -23.99
CA PRO A 142 -7.80 -19.68 -24.80
C PRO A 142 -6.52 -20.51 -24.58
N ASP A 143 -5.51 -19.95 -23.93
CA ASP A 143 -4.17 -20.55 -23.88
C ASP A 143 -4.01 -21.58 -22.76
N TYR A 144 -4.78 -21.43 -21.67
CA TYR A 144 -4.72 -22.29 -20.48
C TYR A 144 -3.30 -22.42 -19.90
N THR A 145 -2.53 -21.32 -19.96
CA THR A 145 -1.17 -21.19 -19.46
C THR A 145 -1.09 -20.33 -18.20
N LEU A 146 -0.02 -20.56 -17.42
CA LEU A 146 0.31 -19.80 -16.22
C LEU A 146 0.96 -18.46 -16.56
N HIS A 147 1.84 -18.42 -17.57
CA HIS A 147 2.47 -17.18 -18.00
C HIS A 147 1.55 -16.32 -18.85
N VAL A 148 1.66 -15.00 -18.66
CA VAL A 148 0.98 -13.97 -19.43
C VAL A 148 2.03 -13.32 -20.33
N GLU A 149 1.73 -13.26 -21.63
CA GLU A 149 2.58 -12.59 -22.60
C GLU A 149 2.49 -11.07 -22.47
N PRO A 150 3.59 -10.34 -22.71
CA PRO A 150 3.57 -8.89 -22.71
C PRO A 150 2.75 -8.35 -23.88
N ASN A 151 2.16 -7.17 -23.70
CA ASN A 151 1.40 -6.48 -24.74
C ASN A 151 2.31 -5.64 -25.65
N HIS A 152 1.81 -5.25 -26.83
CA HIS A 152 2.45 -4.27 -27.73
C HIS A 152 2.30 -2.82 -27.23
N MET A 153 2.55 -2.59 -25.94
CA MET A 153 2.55 -1.26 -25.34
C MET A 153 3.91 -0.59 -25.55
N GLU A 154 3.91 0.69 -25.93
CA GLU A 154 5.13 1.49 -26.01
C GLU A 154 5.67 1.75 -24.59
N ASN A 155 6.97 1.57 -24.39
CA ASN A 155 7.61 1.85 -23.12
C ASN A 155 8.10 3.31 -23.09
N LEU A 156 7.49 4.12 -22.23
CA LEU A 156 7.81 5.54 -22.08
C LEU A 156 8.97 5.79 -21.09
N ASN A 157 9.59 4.74 -20.56
CA ASN A 157 10.70 4.81 -19.63
C ASN A 157 12.03 4.71 -20.38
N THR A 158 12.58 5.84 -20.83
CA THR A 158 13.88 5.83 -21.51
C THR A 158 14.99 5.38 -20.57
N GLU A 159 16.00 4.66 -21.08
CA GLU A 159 17.17 4.25 -20.29
C GLU A 159 17.84 5.42 -19.58
N ARG A 160 17.90 6.57 -20.26
CA ARG A 160 18.47 7.81 -19.70
C ARG A 160 17.69 8.29 -18.47
N ASP A 161 16.36 8.20 -18.49
CA ASP A 161 15.54 8.67 -17.37
C ASP A 161 15.55 7.68 -16.21
N LEU A 162 15.52 6.38 -16.51
CA LEU A 162 15.74 5.32 -15.51
C LEU A 162 17.10 5.46 -14.83
N GLU A 163 18.15 5.79 -15.58
CA GLU A 163 19.49 6.02 -15.02
C GLU A 163 19.51 7.22 -14.07
N LYS A 164 18.86 8.33 -14.45
CA LYS A 164 18.75 9.51 -13.57
C LYS A 164 18.03 9.15 -12.26
N ILE A 165 16.90 8.43 -12.36
CA ILE A 165 16.14 7.96 -11.19
C ILE A 165 17.05 7.10 -10.30
N ARG A 166 17.75 6.12 -10.89
CA ARG A 166 18.67 5.24 -10.16
C ARG A 166 19.76 6.02 -9.43
N ILE A 167 20.44 6.94 -10.11
CA ILE A 167 21.49 7.78 -9.52
C ILE A 167 20.94 8.60 -8.35
N MET A 168 19.77 9.24 -8.53
CA MET A 168 19.15 10.05 -7.48
C MET A 168 18.78 9.20 -6.25
N LEU A 169 18.24 8.01 -6.44
CA LEU A 169 17.86 7.13 -5.33
C LEU A 169 19.06 6.55 -4.60
N LEU A 170 20.12 6.18 -5.32
CA LEU A 170 21.38 5.76 -4.69
C LEU A 170 22.04 6.89 -3.90
N ASP A 171 21.94 8.13 -4.38
CA ASP A 171 22.38 9.32 -3.65
C ASP A 171 21.47 9.65 -2.44
N GLN A 172 20.18 9.29 -2.47
CA GLN A 172 19.34 9.39 -1.27
C GLN A 172 19.72 8.34 -0.23
N LEU A 173 19.94 7.09 -0.66
CA LEU A 173 20.39 6.00 0.20
C LEU A 173 21.75 6.28 0.85
N SER A 174 22.67 6.94 0.15
CA SER A 174 23.98 7.30 0.71
C SER A 174 23.88 8.27 1.89
N LYS A 175 22.77 9.01 2.02
CA LYS A 175 22.51 9.95 3.12
C LYS A 175 21.87 9.30 4.34
N LEU A 176 21.41 8.06 4.22
CA LEU A 176 20.89 7.32 5.36
C LEU A 176 22.03 7.06 6.35
N GLN A 177 21.88 7.54 7.58
CA GLN A 177 22.76 7.09 8.66
C GLN A 177 22.43 5.62 8.93
N HIS A 178 23.42 4.75 8.87
CA HIS A 178 23.28 3.33 9.22
C HIS A 178 22.47 3.21 10.51
N ALA A 179 21.42 2.39 10.50
CA ALA A 179 20.55 2.25 11.66
C ALA A 179 21.40 1.83 12.88
N PRO A 180 21.47 2.61 13.97
CA PRO A 180 21.97 2.08 15.22
C PRO A 180 21.04 0.94 15.58
N SER A 181 21.57 -0.27 15.72
CA SER A 181 20.82 -1.47 16.04
C SER A 181 19.90 -1.20 17.23
N VAL A 182 18.58 -1.25 17.00
CA VAL A 182 17.60 -1.19 18.08
C VAL A 182 17.65 -2.56 18.76
N PRO A 183 17.99 -2.65 20.06
CA PRO A 183 18.00 -3.93 20.75
C PRO A 183 16.59 -4.53 20.70
N PHE A 184 16.49 -5.82 20.35
CA PHE A 184 15.25 -6.57 20.45
C PHE A 184 14.66 -6.38 21.85
N GLN A 185 13.48 -5.78 21.93
CA GLN A 185 12.67 -5.82 23.13
C GLN A 185 11.90 -7.13 23.10
N ASN A 186 12.11 -7.97 24.10
CA ASN A 186 11.27 -9.15 24.29
C ASN A 186 9.83 -8.66 24.41
N ALA A 187 8.92 -9.29 23.65
CA ALA A 187 7.49 -9.07 23.84
C ALA A 187 7.19 -9.21 25.34
N PRO A 188 6.46 -8.26 25.96
CA PRO A 188 6.04 -8.43 27.33
C PRO A 188 5.30 -9.77 27.45
N PRO A 189 5.47 -10.52 28.56
CA PRO A 189 4.74 -11.75 28.78
C PRO A 189 3.25 -11.49 28.55
N THR A 190 2.59 -12.41 27.85
CA THR A 190 1.15 -12.40 27.59
C THR A 190 0.41 -11.86 28.82
N THR A 191 -0.30 -10.74 28.67
CA THR A 191 -1.16 -10.22 29.71
C THR A 191 -2.13 -11.33 30.08
N GLU A 192 -1.95 -11.95 31.25
CA GLU A 192 -2.97 -12.84 31.81
C GLU A 192 -4.19 -11.96 32.05
N VAL A 193 -5.18 -12.08 31.15
CA VAL A 193 -6.49 -11.49 31.35
C VAL A 193 -7.02 -12.10 32.65
N PRO A 194 -7.41 -11.30 33.66
CA PRO A 194 -8.02 -11.86 34.86
C PRO A 194 -9.20 -12.73 34.44
N GLU A 195 -9.25 -13.99 34.89
CA GLU A 195 -10.42 -14.83 34.67
C GLU A 195 -11.64 -14.12 35.27
N GLU A 196 -12.47 -13.53 34.42
CA GLU A 196 -13.76 -13.01 34.85
C GLU A 196 -14.61 -14.21 35.32
N ARG A 197 -15.16 -14.07 36.52
CA ARG A 197 -16.03 -15.07 37.14
C ARG A 197 -17.14 -15.43 36.16
N GLU A 198 -17.23 -16.69 35.75
CA GLU A 198 -18.30 -17.15 34.87
C GLU A 198 -19.66 -16.87 35.53
N GLU A 199 -20.41 -15.90 34.99
CA GLU A 199 -21.78 -15.67 35.44
C GLU A 199 -22.69 -16.79 34.94
N PRO A 200 -23.63 -17.28 35.78
CA PRO A 200 -24.55 -18.33 35.41
C PRO A 200 -25.36 -17.96 34.16
N MET A 201 -25.40 -18.90 33.23
CA MET A 201 -25.93 -18.79 31.86
C MET A 201 -27.38 -18.28 31.76
N GLU A 202 -28.12 -18.25 32.87
CA GLU A 202 -29.50 -17.73 32.96
C GLU A 202 -29.59 -16.20 32.96
N VAL A 203 -28.50 -15.47 33.25
CA VAL A 203 -28.46 -14.00 33.30
C VAL A 203 -27.96 -13.38 31.99
N ARG A 204 -27.39 -14.20 31.08
CA ARG A 204 -26.80 -13.71 29.82
C ARG A 204 -27.90 -13.21 28.88
N ALA A 205 -27.95 -11.89 28.67
CA ALA A 205 -28.82 -11.28 27.67
C ALA A 205 -28.55 -11.90 26.29
N LYS A 206 -29.62 -12.25 25.57
CA LYS A 206 -29.54 -12.93 24.27
C LYS A 206 -28.62 -12.15 23.31
N PRO A 207 -27.71 -12.82 22.57
CA PRO A 207 -26.88 -12.13 21.59
C PRO A 207 -27.78 -11.48 20.54
N ARG A 208 -27.64 -10.17 20.35
CA ARG A 208 -28.26 -9.49 19.21
C ARG A 208 -27.51 -9.97 17.97
N ILE A 209 -28.12 -10.91 17.24
CA ILE A 209 -27.69 -11.25 15.89
C ILE A 209 -27.75 -9.95 15.09
N TRP A 210 -26.63 -9.60 14.47
CA TRP A 210 -26.46 -8.39 13.69
C TRP A 210 -27.29 -8.50 12.41
N ASN A 211 -28.26 -7.59 12.21
CA ASN A 211 -29.25 -7.66 11.13
C ASN A 211 -28.98 -6.68 9.97
N GLY A 212 -27.74 -6.20 9.79
CA GLY A 212 -27.31 -5.59 8.53
C GLY A 212 -27.92 -4.23 8.14
N GLU A 213 -28.50 -3.46 9.06
CA GLU A 213 -28.96 -2.10 8.77
C GLU A 213 -27.92 -1.06 9.24
N VAL A 214 -27.44 -0.27 8.28
CA VAL A 214 -26.48 0.83 8.46
C VAL A 214 -27.24 2.07 8.92
N TYR A 215 -26.91 2.61 10.09
CA TYR A 215 -27.40 3.91 10.54
C TYR A 215 -26.27 4.93 10.38
N TYR A 216 -26.53 5.97 9.58
CA TYR A 216 -25.73 7.18 9.57
C TYR A 216 -25.95 7.90 10.91
N GLU A 217 -24.91 8.03 11.73
CA GLU A 217 -24.93 8.90 12.89
C GLU A 217 -24.79 10.35 12.41
N SER A 218 -25.87 11.12 12.57
CA SER A 218 -25.85 12.57 12.50
C SER A 218 -25.37 13.08 13.86
N ASP A 219 -24.27 13.83 13.88
CA ASP A 219 -23.85 14.62 15.03
C ASP A 219 -24.88 15.74 15.25
N ASP A 220 -25.75 15.59 16.25
CA ASP A 220 -26.53 16.68 16.82
C ASP A 220 -26.18 16.79 18.32
N ASP A 221 -25.16 17.61 18.60
CA ASP A 221 -24.87 18.15 19.92
C ASP A 221 -25.95 19.21 20.26
N GLU A 222 -26.96 18.84 21.05
CA GLU A 222 -27.82 19.81 21.75
C GLU A 222 -27.48 19.79 23.25
N GLU A 223 -26.63 20.74 23.66
CA GLU A 223 -26.45 21.14 25.07
C GLU A 223 -27.72 21.85 25.58
N GLU A 224 -28.35 21.29 26.62
CA GLU A 224 -29.44 21.92 27.38
C GLU A 224 -28.89 23.05 28.28
N ASP A 225 -28.98 24.30 27.82
CA ASP A 225 -28.78 25.49 28.65
C ASP A 225 -30.13 26.08 29.11
N GLU A 226 -30.37 26.02 30.43
CA GLU A 226 -31.55 26.57 31.11
C GLU A 226 -31.63 28.11 30.98
N LYS A 227 -32.72 28.61 30.38
CA LYS A 227 -33.03 30.05 30.29
C LYS A 227 -33.49 30.66 31.63
N PRO A 228 -32.98 31.83 32.04
CA PRO A 228 -33.68 32.74 32.95
C PRO A 228 -34.71 33.61 32.19
N ARG A 229 -35.86 33.81 32.82
CA ARG A 229 -37.03 34.53 32.29
C ARG A 229 -36.82 36.04 32.15
N ASP A 230 -37.42 36.54 31.07
CA ASP A 230 -37.58 37.94 30.66
C ASP A 230 -38.37 38.79 31.68
N GLN A 231 -37.92 40.01 31.94
CA GLN A 231 -38.71 41.08 32.57
C GLN A 231 -38.60 42.34 31.70
N SER A 232 -39.76 42.69 31.13
CA SER A 232 -40.10 43.90 30.39
C SER A 232 -39.62 45.22 30.99
N MET A 233 -39.21 46.17 30.15
CA MET A 233 -39.58 47.59 30.25
C MET A 233 -39.16 48.38 29.00
N ASN A 234 -40.17 48.65 28.15
CA ASN A 234 -40.55 49.90 27.50
C ASN A 234 -39.56 51.07 27.23
N ASP A 235 -39.86 51.66 26.05
CA ASP A 235 -39.86 53.08 25.66
C ASP A 235 -38.65 53.65 24.88
N ASP A 236 -38.99 53.97 23.61
CA ASP A 236 -38.80 55.24 22.90
C ASP A 236 -37.39 55.86 22.72
N ASP A 237 -36.99 55.96 21.44
CA ASP A 237 -36.60 57.20 20.73
C ASP A 237 -35.69 56.82 19.53
N ALA A 238 -36.16 56.84 18.27
CA ALA A 238 -36.42 57.98 17.39
C ALA A 238 -35.20 58.42 16.51
N TYR A 239 -35.53 58.69 15.23
CA TYR A 239 -34.80 59.40 14.16
C TYR A 239 -33.73 58.62 13.36
N GLU A 240 -34.04 58.16 12.14
CA GLU A 240 -34.04 58.87 10.84
C GLU A 240 -32.66 59.25 10.26
N THR A 241 -32.34 58.53 9.18
CA THR A 241 -31.76 58.96 7.89
C THR A 241 -30.73 60.09 7.83
N SER A 242 -29.57 59.79 7.22
CA SER A 242 -29.08 60.48 6.00
C SER A 242 -27.71 60.00 5.55
N THR A 243 -27.65 59.50 4.31
CA THR A 243 -26.69 59.87 3.25
C THR A 243 -25.48 60.75 3.62
N ASN A 244 -24.26 60.31 3.27
CA ASN A 244 -23.58 60.76 2.05
C ASN A 244 -22.16 60.19 1.88
N LEU A 245 -21.90 59.83 0.63
CA LEU A 245 -20.64 59.82 -0.11
C LEU A 245 -19.50 60.68 0.47
N ARG A 246 -18.30 60.08 0.52
CA ARG A 246 -17.14 60.51 -0.26
C ARG A 246 -16.19 59.34 -0.49
#